data_AF-A0A1J8PUF9-F1
#
_entry.id   AF-A0A1J8PUF9-F1
#
_cell.length_a   1.000
_cell.length_b   1.000
_cell.length_c   1.000
_cell.angle_alpha   90.00
_cell.angle_beta   90.00
_cell.angle_gamma   90.00
#
_symmetry.space_group_name_H-M   'P 1'
#
loop_
_entity.id
_entity.type
_entity.pdbx_description
1 polymer ?
#
loop_
_entity_poly.entity_id
_entity_poly.type
_entity_poly.pdbx_seq_one_letter_code
_entity_poly.pdbx_strand_id
1 'polypeptide(L)'
;AHITPTSDKQQGEFIPYTTKPIGWHTDGYYNPLEQRIRSFSLFCVNPASSGGENSWLDNDMLYILLRQQNSEAADLLTRTDAMTIPAHSENGKILRPKSVGAIFMPDHNQLYLRYTQRKKYVQFT
;
A
#
# COMPACT_ATOMS: atom_id res chain seq x y z
N ALA A 1 -9.98 14.66 -1.17
CA ALA A 1 -10.87 13.91 -0.25
C ALA A 1 -10.67 14.45 1.15
N HIS A 2 -11.72 14.51 1.98
CA HIS A 2 -11.59 14.82 3.40
C HIS A 2 -11.48 13.52 4.18
N ILE A 3 -10.34 13.32 4.85
CA ILE A 3 -10.07 12.12 5.65
C ILE A 3 -10.36 12.50 7.10
N THR A 4 -11.47 11.99 7.62
CA THR A 4 -11.89 12.23 9.01
C THR A 4 -12.55 10.94 9.52
N PRO A 5 -12.33 10.57 10.78
CA PRO A 5 -13.05 9.47 11.40
C PRO A 5 -14.56 9.67 11.23
N THR A 6 -15.26 8.62 10.82
CA THR A 6 -16.70 8.68 10.54
C THR A 6 -17.45 7.61 11.29
N SER A 7 -18.69 7.92 11.68
CA SER A 7 -19.66 6.96 12.22
C SER A 7 -20.45 6.23 11.12
N ASP A 8 -20.29 6.62 9.86
CA ASP A 8 -20.85 5.90 8.73
C ASP A 8 -20.26 4.49 8.68
N LYS A 9 -21.12 3.47 8.74
CA LYS A 9 -20.67 2.07 8.79
C LYS A 9 -19.95 1.62 7.53
N GLN A 10 -20.34 2.09 6.34
CA GLN A 10 -19.67 1.70 5.10
C GLN A 10 -18.30 2.37 4.96
N GLN A 11 -18.22 3.66 5.30
CA GLN A 11 -16.96 4.38 5.17
C GLN A 11 -15.99 4.05 6.33
N GLY A 12 -16.50 3.79 7.53
CA GLY A 12 -15.73 3.40 8.71
C GLY A 12 -15.12 1.99 8.65
N GLU A 13 -15.45 1.19 7.63
CA GLU A 13 -14.76 -0.08 7.35
C GLU A 13 -13.35 0.13 6.78
N PHE A 14 -13.09 1.28 6.16
CA PHE A 14 -11.77 1.61 5.64
C PHE A 14 -10.92 2.27 6.72
N ILE A 15 -9.77 1.67 7.02
CA ILE A 15 -8.83 2.13 8.08
C ILE A 15 -8.56 3.64 8.05
N PRO A 16 -8.37 4.32 6.89
CA PRO A 16 -8.15 5.77 6.84
C PRO A 16 -9.26 6.63 7.46
N TYR A 17 -10.50 6.15 7.54
CA TYR A 17 -11.62 6.86 8.16
C TYR A 17 -11.93 6.36 9.58
N THR A 18 -10.91 5.84 10.28
CA THR A 18 -10.98 5.38 11.67
C THR A 18 -9.82 5.96 12.48
N THR A 19 -9.83 5.73 13.79
CA THR A 19 -8.71 6.07 14.69
C THR A 19 -7.70 4.93 14.85
N LYS A 20 -7.81 3.85 14.07
CA LYS A 20 -6.91 2.70 14.15
C LYS A 20 -5.56 3.02 13.50
N PRO A 21 -4.45 2.45 14.00
CA PRO A 21 -3.16 2.61 13.36
C PRO A 21 -3.21 2.07 11.92
N ILE A 22 -2.61 2.82 10.99
CA ILE A 22 -2.44 2.39 9.62
C ILE A 22 -1.08 1.72 9.47
N GLY A 23 -1.06 0.47 8.99
CA GLY A 23 0.18 -0.26 8.75
C GLY A 23 0.96 0.30 7.57
N TRP A 24 2.18 -0.17 7.35
CA TRP A 24 2.99 0.23 6.20
C TRP A 24 2.26 -0.08 4.88
N HIS A 25 2.17 0.90 4.00
CA HIS A 25 1.48 0.78 2.72
C HIS A 25 1.94 1.88 1.75
N THR A 26 1.60 1.70 0.48
CA THR A 26 1.71 2.71 -0.57
C THR A 26 0.35 2.98 -1.19
N ASP A 27 -0.14 4.20 -1.21
CA ASP A 27 -1.45 4.48 -1.81
C ASP A 27 -1.54 4.06 -3.27
N GLY A 28 -2.72 3.59 -3.69
CA GLY A 28 -2.92 3.08 -5.05
C GLY A 28 -2.28 1.72 -5.31
N TYR A 29 -1.96 0.93 -4.27
CA TYR A 29 -1.40 -0.43 -4.44
C TYR A 29 -2.32 -1.42 -5.20
N TYR A 30 -3.56 -1.05 -5.50
CA TYR A 30 -4.49 -1.77 -6.38
C TYR A 30 -4.43 -1.34 -7.85
N ASN A 31 -3.87 -0.16 -8.13
CA ASN A 31 -3.89 0.44 -9.46
C ASN A 31 -3.00 -0.37 -10.41
N PRO A 32 -3.35 -0.42 -11.70
CA PRO A 32 -2.45 -0.91 -12.72
C PRO A 32 -1.26 0.05 -12.90
N LEU A 33 -0.19 -0.40 -13.55
CA LEU A 33 1.09 0.31 -13.62
C LEU A 33 0.99 1.69 -14.29
N GLU A 34 0.07 1.84 -15.23
CA GLU A 34 -0.22 3.08 -15.95
C GLU A 34 -0.98 4.12 -15.10
N GLN A 35 -1.57 3.69 -13.98
CA GLN A 35 -2.32 4.55 -13.04
C GLN A 35 -1.62 4.65 -11.67
N ARG A 36 -0.32 4.37 -11.62
CA ARG A 36 0.45 4.40 -10.38
C ARG A 36 0.51 5.81 -9.78
N ILE A 37 0.41 5.88 -8.45
CA ILE A 37 0.49 7.15 -7.72
C ILE A 37 1.96 7.47 -7.49
N ARG A 38 2.44 8.55 -8.10
CA ARG A 38 3.84 8.98 -8.00
C ARG A 38 4.11 9.95 -6.85
N SER A 39 3.07 10.65 -6.42
CA SER A 39 3.14 11.66 -5.38
C SER A 39 1.76 11.88 -4.78
N PHE A 40 1.73 12.22 -3.50
CA PHE A 40 0.52 12.72 -2.85
C PHE A 40 0.91 13.83 -1.87
N SER A 41 -0.07 14.63 -1.49
CA SER A 41 0.07 15.69 -0.50
C SER A 41 -1.02 15.52 0.55
N LEU A 42 -0.64 15.51 1.82
CA LEU A 42 -1.55 15.48 2.95
C LEU A 42 -1.44 16.80 3.71
N PHE A 43 -2.59 17.46 3.90
CA PHE A 43 -2.68 18.70 4.66
C PHE A 43 -3.47 18.44 5.94
N CYS A 44 -2.84 18.72 7.09
CA CYS A 44 -3.48 18.57 8.39
C CYS A 44 -4.34 19.81 8.68
N VAL A 45 -5.66 19.65 8.61
CA VAL A 45 -6.62 20.71 8.98
C VAL A 45 -6.79 20.80 10.50
N ASN A 46 -6.84 19.65 11.17
CA ASN A 46 -6.98 19.56 12.62
C ASN A 46 -6.13 18.40 13.15
N PRO A 47 -5.08 18.65 13.96
CA PRO A 47 -4.26 17.60 14.52
C PRO A 47 -4.99 16.82 15.62
N ALA A 48 -4.56 15.59 15.88
CA ALA A 48 -5.04 14.82 17.02
C ALA A 48 -4.52 15.44 18.33
N SER A 49 -5.28 15.30 19.42
CA SER A 49 -4.84 15.73 20.75
C SER A 49 -3.72 14.86 21.33
N SER A 50 -3.62 13.61 20.87
CA SER A 50 -2.57 12.65 21.21
C SER A 50 -2.48 11.59 20.11
N GLY A 51 -1.26 11.14 19.80
CA GLY A 51 -0.99 10.20 18.72
C GLY A 51 -1.17 10.82 17.32
N GLY A 52 -1.38 9.96 16.31
CA GLY A 52 -1.60 10.39 14.93
C GLY A 52 -0.31 10.83 14.23
N GLU A 53 0.84 10.38 14.72
CA GLU A 53 2.14 10.68 14.14
C GLU A 53 2.27 10.04 12.75
N ASN A 54 2.85 10.80 11.82
CA ASN A 54 3.19 10.29 10.51
C ASN A 54 4.54 9.56 10.56
N SER A 55 4.66 8.52 9.75
CA SER A 55 5.92 7.82 9.50
C SER A 55 6.05 7.57 8.01
N TRP A 56 7.27 7.69 7.50
CA TRP A 56 7.60 7.40 6.10
C TRP A 56 8.93 6.64 6.04
N LEU A 57 9.16 6.02 4.89
CA LEU A 57 10.36 5.24 4.62
C LEU A 57 10.86 5.59 3.23
N ASP A 58 12.17 5.60 3.07
CA ASP A 58 12.81 5.73 1.76
C ASP A 58 12.85 4.35 1.07
N ASN A 59 12.24 4.27 -0.11
CA ASN A 59 12.09 3.01 -0.85
C ASN A 59 13.43 2.47 -1.36
N ASP A 60 14.33 3.36 -1.79
CA ASP A 60 15.63 2.98 -2.33
C ASP A 60 16.50 2.43 -1.20
N MET A 61 16.52 3.09 -0.05
CA MET A 61 17.21 2.61 1.15
C MET A 61 16.65 1.27 1.63
N LEU A 62 15.33 1.09 1.65
CA LEU A 62 14.71 -0.19 2.01
C LEU A 62 15.21 -1.31 1.09
N TYR A 63 15.19 -1.09 -0.22
CA TYR A 63 15.61 -2.09 -1.19
C TYR A 63 17.12 -2.39 -1.09
N ILE A 64 17.96 -1.37 -0.94
CA ILE A 64 19.41 -1.53 -0.77
C ILE A 64 19.72 -2.36 0.47
N LEU A 65 19.13 -2.01 1.63
CA LEU A 65 19.36 -2.72 2.88
C LEU A 65 18.87 -4.17 2.82
N LEU A 66 17.69 -4.39 2.23
CA LEU A 66 17.17 -5.73 2.00
C LEU A 66 18.10 -6.56 1.13
N ARG A 67 18.57 -6.00 0.01
CA ARG A 67 19.46 -6.70 -0.93
C ARG A 67 20.83 -6.99 -0.32
N GLN A 68 21.34 -6.10 0.54
CA GLN A 68 22.56 -6.32 1.31
C GLN A 68 22.39 -7.46 2.32
N GLN A 69 21.21 -7.58 2.94
CA GLN A 69 20.91 -8.63 3.91
C GLN A 69 20.65 -9.99 3.23
N ASN A 70 19.88 -10.00 2.14
CA ASN A 70 19.55 -11.18 1.36
C ASN A 70 19.18 -10.79 -0.08
N SER A 71 20.10 -11.02 -1.01
CA SER A 71 19.91 -10.69 -2.42
C SER A 71 18.81 -11.52 -3.09
N GLU A 72 18.69 -12.81 -2.74
CA GLU A 72 17.68 -13.69 -3.31
C GLU A 72 16.26 -13.23 -2.92
N ALA A 73 16.07 -12.84 -1.65
CA ALA A 73 14.81 -12.28 -1.19
C ALA A 73 14.48 -10.95 -1.91
N ALA A 74 15.49 -10.09 -2.11
CA ALA A 74 15.30 -8.85 -2.87
C ALA A 74 14.87 -9.13 -4.33
N ASP A 75 15.48 -10.11 -4.98
CA ASP A 75 15.17 -10.48 -6.37
C ASP A 75 13.76 -11.05 -6.49
N LEU A 76 13.32 -11.92 -5.56
CA LEU A 76 11.96 -12.45 -5.52
C LEU A 76 10.91 -11.33 -5.46
N LEU A 77 11.17 -10.26 -4.70
CA LEU A 77 10.24 -9.14 -4.54
C LEU A 77 10.16 -8.21 -5.77
N THR A 78 11.04 -8.39 -6.76
CA THR A 78 10.97 -7.70 -8.07
C THR A 78 10.16 -8.47 -9.12
N ARG A 79 9.81 -9.74 -8.86
CA ARG A 79 9.07 -10.55 -9.82
C ARG A 79 7.65 -10.02 -10.01
N THR A 80 7.13 -10.10 -11.24
CA THR A 80 5.80 -9.58 -11.60
C THR A 80 4.64 -10.29 -10.88
N ASP A 81 4.90 -11.43 -10.25
CA ASP A 81 3.95 -12.22 -9.46
C ASP A 81 4.13 -12.08 -7.93
N ALA A 82 5.15 -11.34 -7.47
CA ALA A 82 5.60 -11.31 -6.07
C ALA A 82 4.52 -10.95 -5.04
N MET A 83 3.52 -10.15 -5.40
CA MET A 83 2.40 -9.82 -4.52
C MET A 83 1.06 -9.88 -5.25
N THR A 84 0.22 -10.81 -4.79
CA THR A 84 -1.18 -10.95 -5.23
C THR A 84 -2.15 -10.51 -4.15
N ILE A 85 -3.05 -9.59 -4.52
CA ILE A 85 -4.19 -9.16 -3.72
C ILE A 85 -5.47 -9.61 -4.45
N PRO A 86 -6.35 -10.41 -3.84
CA PRO A 86 -7.48 -10.97 -4.54
C PRO A 86 -8.56 -9.94 -4.82
N ALA A 87 -9.44 -10.38 -5.72
CA ALA A 87 -10.65 -9.67 -6.02
C ALA A 87 -11.48 -9.46 -4.74
N HIS A 88 -12.11 -8.29 -4.66
CA HIS A 88 -13.17 -8.03 -3.71
C HIS A 88 -14.50 -8.27 -4.42
N SER A 89 -15.27 -9.23 -3.92
CA SER A 89 -16.57 -9.58 -4.47
C SER A 89 -17.64 -9.50 -3.38
N GLU A 90 -18.78 -8.94 -3.72
CA GLU A 90 -19.94 -8.84 -2.84
C GLU A 90 -21.19 -9.25 -3.64
N ASN A 91 -22.03 -10.12 -3.06
CA ASN A 91 -23.26 -10.62 -3.70
C ASN A 91 -23.04 -11.15 -5.15
N GLY A 92 -21.93 -11.84 -5.38
CA GLY A 92 -21.57 -12.40 -6.69
C GLY A 92 -21.05 -11.40 -7.72
N LYS A 93 -20.96 -10.10 -7.38
CA LYS A 93 -20.37 -9.07 -8.24
C LYS A 93 -18.95 -8.76 -7.81
N ILE A 94 -18.03 -8.68 -8.78
CA ILE A 94 -16.65 -8.23 -8.54
C ILE A 94 -16.67 -6.72 -8.43
N LEU A 95 -16.46 -6.20 -7.20
CA LEU A 95 -16.35 -4.77 -6.91
C LEU A 95 -14.93 -4.25 -7.18
N ARG A 96 -13.93 -5.12 -7.02
CA ARG A 96 -12.54 -4.84 -7.36
C ARG A 96 -11.88 -6.09 -7.91
N PRO A 97 -11.19 -6.03 -9.07
CA PRO A 97 -10.49 -7.18 -9.61
C PRO A 97 -9.29 -7.59 -8.75
N LYS A 98 -8.77 -8.79 -9.01
CA LYS A 98 -7.48 -9.25 -8.48
C LYS A 98 -6.37 -8.31 -8.98
N SER A 99 -5.44 -7.95 -8.09
CA SER A 99 -4.27 -7.14 -8.39
C SER A 99 -3.00 -7.97 -8.16
N VAL A 100 -2.24 -8.20 -9.23
CA VAL A 100 -0.98 -8.97 -9.20
C VAL A 100 0.14 -8.05 -9.68
N GLY A 101 1.29 -8.10 -9.03
CA GLY A 101 2.43 -7.28 -9.42
C GLY A 101 3.63 -7.48 -8.52
N ALA A 102 4.76 -7.00 -8.99
CA ALA A 102 5.96 -6.85 -8.18
C ALA A 102 5.74 -5.91 -7.00
N ILE A 103 6.62 -6.02 -5.99
CA ILE A 103 6.67 -5.10 -4.85
C ILE A 103 7.64 -3.97 -5.16
N PHE A 104 8.83 -4.30 -5.64
CA PHE A 104 9.81 -3.33 -6.11
C PHE A 104 9.86 -3.32 -7.63
N MET A 105 9.76 -2.14 -8.24
CA MET A 105 9.74 -1.98 -9.69
C MET A 105 10.63 -0.82 -10.13
N PRO A 106 11.42 -0.98 -11.18
CA PRO A 106 12.14 0.14 -11.77
C PRO A 106 11.14 1.15 -12.36
N ASP A 107 11.38 2.43 -12.09
CA ASP A 107 10.62 3.55 -12.62
C ASP A 107 11.56 4.68 -13.04
N HIS A 108 11.95 4.66 -14.32
CA HIS A 108 13.00 5.53 -14.84
C HIS A 108 14.29 5.39 -14.01
N ASN A 109 14.68 6.44 -13.28
CA ASN A 109 15.88 6.47 -12.45
C ASN A 109 15.56 6.26 -10.94
N GLN A 110 14.37 5.78 -10.60
CA GLN A 110 13.94 5.56 -9.22
C GLN A 110 13.30 4.18 -9.04
N LEU A 111 13.15 3.75 -7.79
CA LEU A 111 12.41 2.55 -7.44
C LEU A 111 10.98 2.89 -7.02
N TYR A 112 10.00 2.29 -7.69
CA TYR A 112 8.61 2.34 -7.29
C TYR A 112 8.30 1.18 -6.35
N LEU A 113 7.71 1.48 -5.20
CA LEU A 113 7.23 0.51 -4.22
C LEU A 113 5.72 0.33 -4.35
N ARG A 114 5.27 -0.93 -4.41
CA ARG A 114 3.87 -1.34 -4.30
C ARG A 114 3.75 -2.28 -3.11
N TYR A 115 3.18 -1.79 -2.01
CA TYR A 115 3.12 -2.57 -0.77
C TYR A 115 1.85 -2.34 0.05
N THR A 116 1.41 -3.39 0.75
CA THR A 116 0.39 -3.31 1.79
C THR A 116 0.67 -4.35 2.89
N GLN A 117 0.63 -3.93 4.15
CA GLN A 117 0.79 -4.82 5.31
C GLN A 117 -0.46 -5.65 5.63
N ARG A 118 -1.48 -5.67 4.75
CA ARG A 118 -2.72 -6.41 5.00
C ARG A 118 -2.42 -7.92 5.13
N LYS A 119 -2.60 -8.45 6.33
CA LYS A 119 -2.35 -9.87 6.66
C LYS A 119 -3.36 -10.83 6.03
N LYS A 120 -4.59 -10.37 5.82
CA LYS A 120 -5.64 -11.18 5.20
C LYS A 120 -5.54 -11.01 3.69
N TYR A 121 -5.43 -12.13 3.00
CA TYR A 121 -5.56 -12.19 1.55
C TYR A 121 -4.44 -11.51 0.76
N VAL A 122 -3.19 -11.56 1.23
CA VAL A 122 -2.04 -11.21 0.38
C VAL A 122 -1.17 -12.46 0.25
N GLN A 123 -0.91 -12.86 -0.98
CA GLN A 123 -0.03 -13.98 -1.29
C GLN A 123 1.30 -13.42 -1.79
N PHE A 124 2.37 -13.93 -1.20
CA PHE A 124 3.73 -13.73 -1.65
C PHE A 124 4.22 -15.05 -2.24
N THR A 125 4.83 -14.99 -3.41
CA THR A 125 5.42 -16.12 -4.13
C THR A 125 6.91 -15.93 -4.34
#